data_AF-B2J378-F1
#
_entry.id   AF-B2J378-F1
#
_cell.length_a   1.000
_cell.length_b   1.000
_cell.length_c   1.000
_cell.angle_alpha   90.00
_cell.angle_beta   90.00
_cell.angle_gamma   90.00
#
_symmetry.space_group_name_H-M   'P 1'
#
loop_
_entity.id
_entity.type
_entity.pdbx_description
1 polymer ?
#
loop_
_entity_poly.entity_id
_entity_poly.type
_entity_poly.pdbx_seq_one_letter_code
_entity_poly.pdbx_strand_id
1 'polypeptide(L)'
;MQIPHFPEANHPLVKSLFHHSDHELLTLFQRHPDAGKYFTVIFCRYSPIVYTLIRHSARSPVQADYLFALTWRHIYYELGGLNLTTPESGEPALTMQNWLINITAFCINEIKLPPTEAIHYSLQATSPPLWCYVQQALDQLPPVLRLIVLMAQTFHWSETRIAAYLQAEGEAIAPNEVANFLQEGYRMLEDKLPTDIRAIYFGEDLAQS
;
A
#
# COMPACT_ATOMS: atom_id res chain seq x y z
N MET A 1 -24.44 4.20 5.35
CA MET A 1 -22.97 4.22 5.42
C MET A 1 -22.49 3.15 4.46
N GLN A 2 -21.75 3.52 3.40
CA GLN A 2 -21.34 2.57 2.37
C GLN A 2 -19.86 2.24 2.57
N ILE A 3 -19.58 0.97 2.88
CA ILE A 3 -18.21 0.46 2.95
C ILE A 3 -17.66 0.43 1.51
N PRO A 4 -16.43 0.90 1.27
CA PRO A 4 -15.81 0.82 -0.05
C PRO A 4 -15.77 -0.62 -0.56
N HIS A 5 -16.11 -0.80 -1.82
CA HIS A 5 -15.95 -2.09 -2.48
C HIS A 5 -14.57 -2.16 -3.13
N PHE A 6 -13.87 -3.27 -2.91
CA PHE A 6 -12.51 -3.49 -3.38
C PHE A 6 -12.52 -4.61 -4.44
N PRO A 7 -12.25 -4.31 -5.72
CA PRO A 7 -12.32 -5.29 -6.81
C PRO A 7 -11.32 -6.43 -6.65
N GLU A 8 -10.20 -6.22 -5.96
CA GLU A 8 -9.22 -7.26 -5.66
C GLU A 8 -9.82 -8.45 -4.89
N ALA A 9 -10.89 -8.24 -4.11
CA ALA A 9 -11.60 -9.33 -3.43
C ALA A 9 -12.23 -10.33 -4.41
N ASN A 10 -12.45 -9.91 -5.66
CA ASN A 10 -12.99 -10.76 -6.71
C ASN A 10 -11.93 -11.51 -7.52
N HIS A 11 -10.65 -11.17 -7.36
CA HIS A 11 -9.56 -11.74 -8.15
C HIS A 11 -9.34 -13.24 -7.83
N PRO A 12 -9.09 -14.11 -8.82
CA PRO A 12 -8.92 -15.56 -8.58
C PRO A 12 -7.85 -15.90 -7.53
N LEU A 13 -6.70 -15.20 -7.54
CA LEU A 13 -5.62 -15.39 -6.56
C LEU A 13 -6.03 -15.04 -5.13
N VAL A 14 -6.95 -14.09 -4.96
CA VAL A 14 -7.44 -13.67 -3.66
C VAL A 14 -8.53 -14.63 -3.20
N LYS A 15 -9.50 -14.95 -4.07
CA LYS A 15 -10.59 -15.90 -3.77
C LYS A 15 -10.07 -17.28 -3.38
N SER A 16 -9.04 -17.78 -4.06
CA SER A 16 -8.46 -19.10 -3.76
C SER A 16 -7.95 -19.19 -2.33
N LEU A 17 -7.66 -18.07 -1.66
CA LEU A 17 -7.09 -18.02 -0.31
C LEU A 17 -8.13 -17.78 0.79
N PHE A 18 -9.41 -17.55 0.46
CA PHE A 18 -10.44 -17.25 1.47
C PHE A 18 -10.71 -18.38 2.46
N HIS A 19 -10.37 -19.62 2.12
CA HIS A 19 -10.54 -20.77 3.00
C HIS A 19 -9.48 -20.87 4.10
N HIS A 20 -8.37 -20.13 4.01
CA HIS A 20 -7.32 -20.12 5.03
C HIS A 20 -7.76 -19.36 6.29
N SER A 21 -7.38 -19.88 7.45
CA SER A 21 -7.51 -19.22 8.74
C SER A 21 -6.60 -17.99 8.84
N ASP A 22 -6.88 -17.11 9.81
CA ASP A 22 -6.06 -15.89 10.01
C ASP A 22 -4.62 -16.23 10.37
N HIS A 23 -4.41 -17.29 11.16
CA HIS A 23 -3.08 -17.76 11.52
C HIS A 23 -2.31 -18.27 10.30
N GLU A 24 -2.96 -19.03 9.42
CA GLU A 24 -2.34 -19.50 8.16
C GLU A 24 -2.00 -18.33 7.24
N LEU A 25 -2.92 -17.37 7.05
CA LEU A 25 -2.66 -16.19 6.21
C LEU A 25 -1.51 -15.34 6.76
N LEU A 26 -1.46 -15.12 8.07
CA LEU A 26 -0.36 -14.41 8.71
C LEU A 26 0.96 -15.15 8.51
N THR A 27 0.97 -16.47 8.73
CA THR A 27 2.15 -17.31 8.54
C THR A 27 2.64 -17.25 7.09
N LEU A 28 1.73 -17.32 6.12
CA LEU A 28 2.07 -17.24 4.69
C LEU A 28 2.61 -15.86 4.32
N PHE A 29 1.99 -14.79 4.81
CA PHE A 29 2.47 -13.42 4.64
C PHE A 29 3.91 -13.26 5.16
N GLN A 30 4.19 -13.75 6.37
CA GLN A 30 5.52 -13.64 7.00
C GLN A 30 6.60 -14.50 6.32
N ARG A 31 6.22 -15.65 5.75
CA ARG A 31 7.16 -16.58 5.09
C ARG A 31 7.45 -16.24 3.64
N HIS A 32 6.56 -15.50 2.98
CA HIS A 32 6.65 -15.17 1.56
C HIS A 32 6.58 -13.65 1.35
N PRO A 33 7.63 -12.90 1.72
CA PRO A 33 7.66 -11.45 1.60
C PRO A 33 7.62 -10.95 0.14
N ASP A 34 7.90 -11.84 -0.81
CA ASP A 34 7.84 -11.64 -2.25
C ASP A 34 6.44 -11.85 -2.85
N ALA A 35 5.46 -12.32 -2.08
CA ALA A 35 4.09 -12.57 -2.54
C ALA A 35 3.10 -11.61 -1.86
N GLY A 36 2.47 -10.73 -2.63
CA GLY A 36 1.56 -9.73 -2.08
C GLY A 36 0.12 -10.17 -1.84
N LYS A 37 -0.31 -11.28 -2.47
CA LYS A 37 -1.67 -11.81 -2.36
C LYS A 37 -2.10 -12.11 -0.93
N TYR A 38 -1.18 -12.51 -0.05
CA TYR A 38 -1.51 -12.84 1.34
C TYR A 38 -1.95 -11.60 2.12
N PHE A 39 -1.22 -10.49 1.96
CA PHE A 39 -1.62 -9.21 2.54
C PHE A 39 -2.93 -8.71 1.92
N THR A 40 -3.09 -8.82 0.60
CA THR A 40 -4.33 -8.45 -0.09
C THR A 40 -5.54 -9.20 0.46
N VAL A 41 -5.42 -10.50 0.75
CA VAL A 41 -6.52 -11.29 1.34
C VAL A 41 -6.85 -10.84 2.76
N ILE A 42 -5.85 -10.60 3.60
CA ILE A 42 -6.04 -10.05 4.96
C ILE A 42 -6.77 -8.71 4.86
N PHE A 43 -6.32 -7.84 3.95
CA PHE A 43 -6.98 -6.58 3.65
C PHE A 43 -8.45 -6.76 3.24
N CYS A 44 -8.74 -7.61 2.25
CA CYS A 44 -10.11 -7.84 1.79
C CYS A 44 -11.02 -8.37 2.90
N ARG A 45 -10.50 -9.23 3.78
CA ARG A 45 -11.26 -9.81 4.91
C ARG A 45 -11.64 -8.76 5.95
N TYR A 46 -10.73 -7.82 6.25
CA TYR A 46 -10.89 -6.92 7.39
C TYR A 46 -11.09 -5.45 7.07
N SER A 47 -11.01 -5.05 5.79
CA SER A 47 -11.28 -3.68 5.37
C SER A 47 -12.62 -3.14 5.87
N PRO A 48 -13.73 -3.91 5.96
CA PRO A 48 -14.99 -3.39 6.51
C PRO A 48 -14.90 -2.97 7.97
N ILE A 49 -14.16 -3.72 8.79
CA ILE A 49 -14.02 -3.46 10.23
C ILE A 49 -13.16 -2.21 10.43
N VAL A 50 -11.99 -2.17 9.79
CA VAL A 50 -11.05 -1.04 9.88
C VAL A 50 -11.69 0.25 9.34
N TYR A 51 -12.39 0.17 8.20
CA TYR A 51 -13.04 1.35 7.60
C TYR A 51 -14.15 1.89 8.49
N THR A 52 -14.97 1.02 9.08
CA THR A 52 -16.05 1.43 10.00
C THR A 52 -15.49 2.20 11.19
N LEU A 53 -14.46 1.67 11.85
CA LEU A 53 -13.82 2.32 13.00
C LEU A 53 -13.29 3.71 12.66
N ILE A 54 -12.59 3.85 11.53
CA ILE A 54 -11.98 5.11 11.10
C ILE A 54 -13.04 6.12 10.67
N ARG A 55 -14.09 5.66 9.98
CA ARG A 55 -15.12 6.56 9.50
C ARG A 55 -15.92 7.20 10.62
N HIS A 56 -16.01 6.56 11.79
CA HIS A 56 -16.62 7.13 12.98
C HIS A 56 -15.77 8.21 13.66
N SER A 57 -14.45 8.23 13.45
CA SER A 57 -13.54 9.20 14.06
C SER A 57 -13.15 10.37 13.14
N ALA A 58 -13.24 10.20 11.83
CA ALA A 58 -12.80 11.20 10.86
C ALA A 58 -13.81 12.34 10.63
N ARG A 59 -13.29 13.56 10.46
CA ARG A 59 -14.08 14.80 10.27
C ARG A 59 -14.58 15.02 8.84
N SER A 60 -13.92 14.41 7.86
CA SER A 60 -14.28 14.53 6.44
C SER A 60 -14.05 13.21 5.70
N PRO A 61 -14.74 12.97 4.57
CA PRO A 61 -14.56 11.76 3.78
C PRO A 61 -13.12 11.56 3.28
N VAL A 62 -12.49 12.62 2.78
CA VAL A 62 -11.12 12.57 2.24
C VAL A 62 -10.12 12.23 3.33
N GLN A 63 -10.26 12.82 4.53
CA GLN A 63 -9.41 12.48 5.67
C GLN A 63 -9.67 11.06 6.18
N ALA A 64 -10.92 10.57 6.13
CA ALA A 64 -11.24 9.19 6.50
C ALA A 64 -10.53 8.19 5.57
N ASP A 65 -10.62 8.42 4.25
CA ASP A 65 -10.00 7.55 3.26
C ASP A 65 -8.46 7.57 3.35
N TYR A 66 -7.88 8.74 3.62
CA TYR A 66 -6.44 8.87 3.81
C TYR A 66 -5.97 8.21 5.12
N LEU A 67 -6.68 8.42 6.23
CA LEU A 67 -6.39 7.75 7.51
C LEU A 67 -6.54 6.23 7.39
N PHE A 68 -7.55 5.76 6.67
CA PHE A 68 -7.76 4.34 6.37
C PHE A 68 -6.54 3.74 5.69
N ALA A 69 -6.02 4.42 4.68
CA ALA A 69 -4.88 3.95 3.95
C ALA A 69 -3.56 4.04 4.74
N LEU A 70 -3.35 5.11 5.52
CA LEU A 70 -2.22 5.20 6.46
C LEU A 70 -2.26 4.13 7.55
N THR A 71 -3.45 3.79 8.05
CA THR A 71 -3.65 2.73 9.04
C THR A 71 -3.29 1.38 8.45
N TRP A 72 -3.73 1.07 7.23
CA TRP A 72 -3.35 -0.17 6.54
C TRP A 72 -1.86 -0.26 6.24
N ARG A 73 -1.21 0.86 5.92
CA ARG A 73 0.24 0.91 5.80
C ARG A 73 0.93 0.60 7.13
N HIS A 74 0.43 1.13 8.24
CA HIS A 74 0.96 0.78 9.56
C HIS A 74 0.74 -0.71 9.88
N ILE A 75 -0.47 -1.22 9.65
CA ILE A 75 -0.80 -2.65 9.79
C ILE A 75 0.16 -3.53 8.98
N TYR A 76 0.44 -3.17 7.72
CA TYR A 76 1.36 -3.92 6.85
C TYR A 76 2.73 -4.16 7.52
N TYR A 77 3.32 -3.11 8.09
CA TYR A 77 4.62 -3.22 8.75
C TYR A 77 4.53 -4.00 10.08
N GLU A 78 3.49 -3.77 10.87
CA GLU A 78 3.32 -4.46 12.16
C GLU A 78 3.01 -5.96 12.01
N LEU A 79 2.33 -6.36 10.92
CA LEU A 79 2.05 -7.78 10.62
C LEU A 79 3.32 -8.62 10.50
N GLY A 80 4.45 -8.02 10.10
CA GLY A 80 5.73 -8.72 9.98
C GLY A 80 6.26 -9.25 11.32
N GLY A 81 5.91 -8.60 12.43
CA GLY A 81 6.29 -9.01 13.79
C GLY A 81 5.16 -9.60 14.62
N LEU A 82 3.92 -9.64 14.08
CA LEU A 82 2.76 -10.10 14.81
C LEU A 82 2.84 -11.60 15.11
N ASN A 83 2.59 -11.97 16.37
CA ASN A 83 2.43 -13.36 16.78
C ASN A 83 1.02 -13.54 17.36
N LEU A 84 0.18 -14.29 16.64
CA LEU A 84 -1.11 -14.73 17.15
C LEU A 84 -0.87 -15.96 18.02
N THR A 85 -0.42 -15.74 19.26
CA THR A 85 -0.15 -16.85 20.17
C THR A 85 -1.44 -17.57 20.55
N THR A 86 -1.32 -18.89 20.69
CA THR A 86 -2.32 -19.64 21.45
C THR A 86 -2.11 -19.28 22.92
N PRO A 87 -3.14 -18.83 23.65
CA PRO A 87 -2.96 -18.35 25.01
C PRO A 87 -2.41 -19.48 25.89
N GLU A 88 -1.40 -19.15 26.69
CA GLU A 88 -1.08 -19.97 27.84
C GLU A 88 -2.21 -19.81 28.87
N SER A 89 -2.52 -20.92 29.55
CA SER A 89 -3.68 -21.15 30.41
C SER A 89 -4.26 -19.90 31.09
N GLY A 90 -5.44 -19.44 30.64
CA GLY A 90 -6.26 -18.45 31.34
C GLY A 90 -6.40 -17.08 30.67
N GLU A 91 -5.59 -16.74 29.67
CA GLU A 91 -5.74 -15.49 28.90
C GLU A 91 -6.60 -15.69 27.64
N PRO A 92 -7.38 -14.67 27.20
CA PRO A 92 -8.07 -14.75 25.93
C PRO A 92 -7.04 -14.70 24.78
N ALA A 93 -7.16 -15.63 23.83
CA ALA A 93 -6.32 -15.65 22.63
C ALA A 93 -6.39 -14.31 21.88
N LEU A 94 -5.23 -13.75 21.51
CA LEU A 94 -5.20 -12.60 20.62
C LEU A 94 -5.67 -13.05 19.23
N THR A 95 -6.85 -12.59 18.82
CA THR A 95 -7.35 -12.82 17.46
C THR A 95 -6.88 -11.72 16.52
N MET A 96 -6.75 -12.02 15.23
CA MET A 96 -6.43 -11.02 14.20
C MET A 96 -7.41 -9.84 14.23
N GLN A 97 -8.71 -10.13 14.40
CA GLN A 97 -9.72 -9.09 14.52
C GLN A 97 -9.49 -8.16 15.72
N ASN A 98 -9.25 -8.71 16.91
CA ASN A 98 -9.02 -7.88 18.11
C ASN A 98 -7.75 -7.06 17.99
N TRP A 99 -6.69 -7.65 17.44
CA TRP A 99 -5.45 -6.93 17.15
C TRP A 99 -5.68 -5.77 16.15
N LEU A 100 -6.43 -6.01 15.07
CA LEU A 100 -6.77 -4.99 14.08
C LEU A 100 -7.62 -3.86 14.68
N ILE A 101 -8.55 -4.16 15.58
CA ILE A 101 -9.33 -3.14 16.29
C ILE A 101 -8.39 -2.27 17.13
N ASN A 102 -7.49 -2.88 17.90
CA ASN A 102 -6.57 -2.16 18.78
C ASN A 102 -5.58 -1.28 18.01
N ILE A 103 -4.96 -1.81 16.96
CA ILE A 103 -4.00 -1.06 16.15
C ILE A 103 -4.69 0.07 15.37
N THR A 104 -5.95 -0.14 14.93
CA THR A 104 -6.75 0.92 14.31
C THR A 104 -7.07 2.04 15.31
N ALA A 105 -7.49 1.68 16.53
CA ALA A 105 -7.75 2.67 17.57
C ALA A 105 -6.49 3.47 17.94
N PHE A 106 -5.33 2.81 17.98
CA PHE A 106 -4.03 3.47 18.13
C PHE A 106 -3.77 4.47 16.99
N CYS A 107 -3.90 4.05 15.73
CA CYS A 107 -3.70 4.93 14.57
C CYS A 107 -4.64 6.14 14.55
N ILE A 108 -5.90 5.97 14.95
CA ILE A 108 -6.87 7.07 15.03
C ILE A 108 -6.39 8.19 15.97
N ASN A 109 -5.74 7.82 17.07
CA ASN A 109 -5.28 8.78 18.08
C ASN A 109 -3.91 9.39 17.73
N GLU A 110 -3.01 8.60 17.14
CA GLU A 110 -1.62 9.02 16.91
C GLU A 110 -1.38 9.70 15.57
N ILE A 111 -2.13 9.32 14.52
CA ILE A 111 -1.89 9.85 13.17
C ILE A 111 -2.47 11.26 13.05
N LYS A 112 -1.56 12.24 12.95
CA LYS A 112 -1.93 13.63 12.62
C LYS A 112 -2.17 13.75 11.13
N LEU A 113 -3.42 14.00 10.74
CA LEU A 113 -3.79 14.20 9.35
C LEU A 113 -3.52 15.65 8.90
N PRO A 114 -3.05 15.84 7.66
CA PRO A 114 -2.97 17.18 7.08
C PRO A 114 -4.39 17.75 6.80
N PRO A 115 -4.47 19.05 6.49
CA PRO A 115 -5.68 19.66 5.94
C PRO A 115 -6.16 18.94 4.68
N THR A 116 -7.46 19.01 4.40
CA THR A 116 -8.10 18.33 3.28
C THR A 116 -7.49 18.69 1.92
N GLU A 117 -7.05 19.92 1.75
CA GLU A 117 -6.52 20.46 0.49
C GLU A 117 -5.12 19.93 0.18
N ALA A 118 -4.41 19.42 1.18
CA ALA A 118 -3.09 18.82 1.04
C ALA A 118 -3.14 17.29 0.84
N ILE A 119 -4.34 16.70 0.81
CA ILE A 119 -4.52 15.26 0.59
C ILE A 119 -4.82 15.01 -0.88
N HIS A 120 -3.86 14.42 -1.59
CA HIS A 120 -3.99 14.02 -2.99
C HIS A 120 -4.30 12.52 -3.17
N TYR A 121 -4.37 11.77 -2.08
CA TYR A 121 -4.67 10.34 -2.10
C TYR A 121 -6.12 10.08 -2.53
N SER A 122 -6.32 9.09 -3.39
CA SER A 122 -7.63 8.60 -3.81
C SER A 122 -7.73 7.10 -3.58
N LEU A 123 -8.63 6.70 -2.67
CA LEU A 123 -8.90 5.29 -2.37
C LEU A 123 -9.45 4.52 -3.58
N GLN A 124 -10.10 5.23 -4.51
CA GLN A 124 -10.61 4.65 -5.75
C GLN A 124 -9.48 4.35 -6.74
N ALA A 125 -8.45 5.20 -6.79
CA ALA A 125 -7.32 5.05 -7.71
C ALA A 125 -6.32 4.00 -7.20
N THR A 126 -6.08 3.98 -5.89
CA THR A 126 -5.08 3.10 -5.29
C THR A 126 -5.63 2.55 -3.98
N SER A 127 -5.88 1.25 -3.91
CA SER A 127 -6.24 0.61 -2.64
C SER A 127 -5.02 0.45 -1.72
N PRO A 128 -5.22 0.28 -0.40
CA PRO A 128 -4.10 0.21 0.54
C PRO A 128 -3.05 -0.88 0.25
N PRO A 129 -3.41 -2.12 -0.19
CA PRO A 129 -2.40 -3.09 -0.57
C PRO A 129 -1.54 -2.61 -1.73
N LEU A 130 -2.16 -2.11 -2.81
CA LEU A 130 -1.42 -1.59 -3.96
C LEU A 130 -0.49 -0.43 -3.54
N TRP A 131 -0.98 0.47 -2.68
CA TRP A 131 -0.14 1.57 -2.19
C TRP A 131 1.08 1.05 -1.42
N CYS A 132 0.93 0.08 -0.52
CA CYS A 132 2.06 -0.47 0.25
C CYS A 132 3.15 -1.03 -0.68
N TYR A 133 2.77 -1.81 -1.71
CA TYR A 133 3.73 -2.40 -2.64
C TYR A 133 4.35 -1.37 -3.59
N VAL A 134 3.59 -0.38 -4.07
CA VAL A 134 4.14 0.72 -4.87
C VAL A 134 5.11 1.56 -4.05
N GLN A 135 4.82 1.82 -2.78
CA GLN A 135 5.73 2.55 -1.90
C GLN A 135 7.03 1.75 -1.69
N GLN A 136 6.93 0.44 -1.43
CA GLN A 136 8.10 -0.43 -1.30
C GLN A 136 8.93 -0.50 -2.59
N ALA A 137 8.30 -0.51 -3.76
CA ALA A 137 8.99 -0.47 -5.05
C ALA A 137 9.71 0.89 -5.25
N LEU A 138 9.04 2.00 -4.94
CA LEU A 138 9.63 3.34 -4.95
C LEU A 138 10.85 3.40 -4.03
N ASP A 139 10.75 2.86 -2.80
CA ASP A 139 11.82 2.86 -1.80
C ASP A 139 13.06 2.04 -2.20
N GLN A 140 12.94 1.20 -3.23
CA GLN A 140 14.04 0.43 -3.81
C GLN A 140 14.61 1.05 -5.11
N LEU A 141 14.00 2.11 -5.64
CA LEU A 141 14.57 2.83 -6.78
C LEU A 141 15.84 3.59 -6.38
N PRO A 142 16.82 3.74 -7.30
CA PRO A 142 17.90 4.71 -7.14
C PRO A 142 17.36 6.11 -6.80
N PRO A 143 18.01 6.88 -5.90
CA PRO A 143 17.50 8.16 -5.41
C PRO A 143 17.12 9.15 -6.52
N VAL A 144 17.95 9.27 -7.56
CA VAL A 144 17.70 10.18 -8.69
C VAL A 144 16.47 9.75 -9.49
N LEU A 145 16.34 8.45 -9.80
CA LEU A 145 15.15 7.93 -10.50
C LEU A 145 13.88 8.13 -9.67
N ARG A 146 13.94 7.88 -8.36
CA ARG A 146 12.81 8.13 -7.45
C ARG A 146 12.39 9.60 -7.47
N LEU A 147 13.35 10.51 -7.37
CA LEU A 147 13.09 11.95 -7.40
C LEU A 147 12.45 12.38 -8.72
N ILE A 148 13.00 11.93 -9.85
CA ILE A 148 12.48 12.21 -11.20
C ILE A 148 11.03 11.70 -11.33
N VAL A 149 10.77 10.45 -10.94
CA VAL A 149 9.43 9.85 -10.96
C VAL A 149 8.45 10.64 -10.10
N LEU A 150 8.83 11.01 -8.87
CA LEU A 150 7.97 11.79 -7.97
C LEU A 150 7.68 13.19 -8.52
N MET A 151 8.66 13.86 -9.14
CA MET A 151 8.42 15.18 -9.74
C MET A 151 7.45 15.11 -10.91
N ALA A 152 7.56 14.09 -11.75
CA ALA A 152 6.65 13.87 -12.87
C ALA A 152 5.24 13.48 -12.41
N GLN A 153 5.13 12.54 -11.45
CA GLN A 153 3.83 11.95 -11.09
C GLN A 153 3.07 12.76 -10.03
N THR A 154 3.76 13.38 -9.07
CA THR A 154 3.12 14.15 -8.00
C THR A 154 2.91 15.61 -8.37
N PHE A 155 3.87 16.22 -9.06
CA PHE A 155 3.83 17.65 -9.39
C PHE A 155 3.54 17.93 -10.86
N HIS A 156 3.45 16.90 -11.71
CA HIS A 156 3.22 17.03 -13.15
C HIS A 156 4.24 17.96 -13.83
N TRP A 157 5.48 17.95 -13.36
CA TRP A 157 6.55 18.73 -13.98
C TRP A 157 6.91 18.15 -15.35
N SER A 158 7.09 19.02 -16.33
CA SER A 158 7.64 18.63 -17.63
C SER A 158 9.09 18.18 -17.49
N GLU A 159 9.56 17.36 -18.43
CA GLU A 159 10.97 16.92 -18.52
C GLU A 159 11.94 18.11 -18.47
N THR A 160 11.60 19.20 -19.15
CA THR A 160 12.38 20.45 -19.15
C THR A 160 12.48 21.09 -17.76
N ARG A 161 11.38 21.11 -16.99
CA ARG A 161 11.35 21.66 -15.64
C ARG A 161 12.12 20.77 -14.67
N ILE A 162 12.00 19.46 -14.82
CA ILE A 162 12.76 18.47 -14.04
C ILE A 162 14.27 18.64 -14.29
N ALA A 163 14.69 18.69 -15.55
CA ALA A 163 16.10 18.88 -15.91
C ALA A 163 16.65 20.20 -15.35
N ALA A 164 15.92 21.31 -15.48
CA ALA A 164 16.33 22.60 -14.95
C ALA A 164 16.49 22.58 -13.41
N TYR A 165 15.59 21.88 -12.71
CA TYR A 165 15.69 21.71 -11.26
C TYR A 165 16.93 20.89 -10.88
N LEU A 166 17.13 19.74 -11.51
CA LEU A 166 18.28 18.87 -11.26
C LEU A 166 19.62 19.58 -11.54
N GLN A 167 19.71 20.36 -12.62
CA GLN A 167 20.88 21.20 -12.93
C GLN A 167 21.16 22.25 -11.85
N ALA A 168 20.12 22.87 -11.29
CA ALA A 168 20.27 23.82 -10.20
C ALA A 168 20.78 23.15 -8.90
N GLU A 169 20.44 21.88 -8.68
CA GLU A 169 20.93 21.05 -7.57
C GLU A 169 22.31 20.41 -7.84
N GLY A 170 22.92 20.68 -9.00
CA GLY A 170 24.27 20.22 -9.36
C GLY A 170 24.34 18.95 -10.23
N GLU A 171 23.21 18.41 -10.67
CA GLU A 171 23.14 17.25 -11.56
C GLU A 171 23.23 17.66 -13.03
N ALA A 172 24.17 17.09 -13.78
CA ALA A 172 24.36 17.40 -15.21
C ALA A 172 23.43 16.56 -16.11
N ILE A 173 22.12 16.71 -15.95
CA ILE A 173 21.09 15.93 -16.68
C ILE A 173 20.35 16.84 -17.67
N ALA A 174 20.32 16.47 -18.94
CA ALA A 174 19.58 17.15 -20.00
C ALA A 174 18.10 16.67 -20.07
N PRO A 175 17.17 17.47 -20.64
CA PRO A 175 15.75 17.09 -20.72
C PRO A 175 15.47 15.75 -21.41
N ASN A 176 16.21 15.40 -22.47
CA ASN A 176 16.07 14.11 -23.14
C ASN A 176 16.55 12.93 -22.28
N GLU A 177 17.52 13.16 -21.39
CA GLU A 177 17.95 12.15 -20.41
C GLU A 177 16.90 11.94 -19.33
N VAL A 178 16.15 12.97 -18.95
CA VAL A 178 14.99 12.83 -18.04
C VAL A 178 13.94 11.88 -18.61
N ALA A 179 13.65 11.96 -19.92
CA ALA A 179 12.71 11.05 -20.57
C ALA A 179 13.17 9.58 -20.46
N ASN A 180 14.46 9.33 -20.69
CA ASN A 180 15.06 8.00 -20.55
C ASN A 180 14.99 7.51 -19.09
N PHE A 181 15.30 8.39 -18.13
CA PHE A 181 15.22 8.07 -16.70
C PHE A 181 13.78 7.82 -16.23
N LEU A 182 12.79 8.51 -16.78
CA LEU A 182 11.38 8.23 -16.49
C LEU A 182 10.98 6.84 -16.99
N GLN A 183 11.34 6.50 -18.23
CA GLN A 183 11.07 5.18 -18.79
C GLN A 183 11.77 4.07 -17.97
N GLU A 184 13.03 4.28 -17.60
CA GLU A 184 13.78 3.35 -16.74
C GLU A 184 13.13 3.23 -15.36
N GLY A 185 12.77 4.35 -14.74
CA GLY A 185 12.11 4.39 -13.44
C GLY A 185 10.78 3.65 -13.43
N TYR A 186 9.95 3.81 -14.47
CA TYR A 186 8.69 3.08 -14.59
C TYR A 186 8.89 1.58 -14.78
N ARG A 187 9.83 1.17 -15.65
CA ARG A 187 10.18 -0.24 -15.81
C ARG A 187 10.67 -0.84 -14.48
N MET A 188 11.57 -0.14 -13.78
CA MET A 188 12.07 -0.61 -12.48
C MET A 188 10.98 -0.68 -11.42
N LEU A 189 9.99 0.21 -11.43
CA LEU A 189 8.85 0.13 -10.52
C LEU A 189 8.05 -1.14 -10.77
N GLU A 190 7.71 -1.40 -12.02
CA GLU A 190 6.97 -2.59 -12.43
C GLU A 190 7.74 -3.87 -12.06
N ASP A 191 9.04 -3.94 -12.39
CA ASP A 191 9.91 -5.08 -12.08
C ASP A 191 10.04 -5.35 -10.57
N LYS A 192 9.86 -4.33 -9.74
CA LYS A 192 9.97 -4.41 -8.27
C LYS A 192 8.66 -4.76 -7.58
N LEU A 193 7.54 -4.72 -8.30
CA LEU A 193 6.27 -5.17 -7.76
C LEU A 193 6.22 -6.70 -7.76
N PRO A 194 5.68 -7.32 -6.70
CA PRO A 194 5.37 -8.75 -6.72
C PRO A 194 4.53 -9.12 -7.94
N THR A 195 4.87 -10.22 -8.60
CA THR A 195 4.17 -10.70 -9.80
C THR A 195 2.66 -10.86 -9.55
N ASP A 196 2.28 -11.34 -8.37
CA ASP A 196 0.87 -11.50 -7.99
C ASP A 196 0.16 -10.16 -7.77
N ILE A 197 0.85 -9.12 -7.30
CA ILE A 197 0.29 -7.76 -7.20
C ILE A 197 0.05 -7.18 -8.59
N ARG A 198 0.99 -7.38 -9.53
CA ARG A 198 0.77 -6.96 -10.92
C ARG A 198 -0.42 -7.69 -11.55
N ALA A 199 -0.53 -8.99 -11.32
CA ALA A 199 -1.70 -9.76 -11.77
C ALA A 199 -3.01 -9.23 -11.16
N ILE A 200 -3.04 -8.96 -9.85
CA ILE A 200 -4.25 -8.50 -9.15
C ILE A 200 -4.70 -7.11 -9.61
N TYR A 201 -3.77 -6.17 -9.81
CA TYR A 201 -4.10 -4.75 -10.00
C TYR A 201 -3.94 -4.24 -11.43
N PHE A 202 -3.10 -4.88 -12.25
CA PHE A 202 -2.84 -4.48 -13.64
C PHE A 202 -3.31 -5.52 -14.67
N GLY A 203 -3.80 -6.69 -14.22
CA GLY A 203 -4.34 -7.71 -15.11
C GLY A 203 -3.27 -8.44 -15.93
N GLU A 204 -2.02 -8.43 -15.47
CA GLU A 204 -0.93 -9.16 -16.10
C GLU A 204 -1.13 -10.68 -15.94
N ASP A 205 -0.91 -11.41 -17.04
CA ASP A 205 -0.97 -12.87 -17.04
C ASP A 205 0.23 -13.45 -16.31
N LEU A 206 -0.02 -14.23 -15.25
CA LEU A 206 1.00 -14.98 -14.50
C LEU A 206 1.82 -15.97 -15.35
N ALA A 207 1.42 -16.22 -16.60
CA ALA A 207 2.11 -17.11 -17.53
C ALA A 207 3.26 -16.42 -18.29
N GLN A 208 3.42 -15.09 -18.17
CA GLN A 208 4.43 -14.32 -18.91
C GLN A 208 5.58 -13.78 -18.04
N SER A 209 5.63 -14.13 -16.75
CA SER A 209 6.64 -13.66 -15.78
C SER A 209 7.62 -14.74 -15.36
#